data_AF-A0A6M8HNX2-F1
#
_entry.id   AF-A0A6M8HNX2-F1
#
_cell.length_a   1.000
_cell.length_b   1.000
_cell.length_c   1.000
_cell.angle_alpha   90.00
_cell.angle_beta   90.00
_cell.angle_gamma   90.00
#
_symmetry.space_group_name_H-M   'P 1'
#
loop_
_entity.id
_entity.type
_entity.pdbx_description
1 polymer ?
#
loop_
_entity_poly.entity_id
_entity_poly.type
_entity_poly.pdbx_seq_one_letter_code
_entity_poly.pdbx_strand_id
1 'polypeptide(L)'
;MTARPMKYRLLQVLVVVFGFVPVLAGLAGIVLGPSMAGLAPSDTPVALDSHVRYLSGLLLAIGIGFWSTVPRLEWHAVRFRLLTALVVVGGLGRLIGLLAIGVPPPSMLFGLAMELVVTPGLCWWQYRIAERA
;
A
#
# COMPACT_ATOMS: atom_id res chain seq x y z
N MET A 1 7.28 13.32 29.61
CA MET A 1 6.65 12.53 28.53
C MET A 1 5.15 12.60 28.70
N THR A 2 4.46 13.46 27.97
CA THR A 2 2.99 13.50 27.95
C THR A 2 2.48 12.19 27.33
N ALA A 3 1.59 11.49 28.04
CA ALA A 3 1.02 10.26 27.54
C ALA A 3 0.21 10.54 26.26
N ARG A 4 0.67 10.04 25.11
CA ARG A 4 -0.08 10.18 23.85
C ARG A 4 -1.45 9.49 23.98
N PRO A 5 -2.54 10.12 23.51
CA PRO A 5 -3.90 9.58 23.67
C PRO A 5 -4.05 8.22 22.98
N MET A 6 -4.90 7.34 23.52
CA MET A 6 -5.09 5.95 23.06
C MET A 6 -5.38 5.85 21.54
N LYS A 7 -6.12 6.81 20.99
CA LYS A 7 -6.45 6.91 19.55
C LYS A 7 -5.20 7.05 18.66
N TYR A 8 -4.15 7.72 19.16
CA TYR A 8 -2.89 7.88 18.46
C TYR A 8 -2.12 6.56 18.36
N ARG A 9 -2.02 5.84 19.50
CA ARG A 9 -1.36 4.53 19.53
C ARG A 9 -2.08 3.52 18.64
N LEU A 10 -3.42 3.58 18.61
CA LEU A 10 -4.20 2.74 17.71
C LEU A 10 -3.89 3.02 16.24
N LEU A 11 -3.84 4.30 15.82
CA LEU A 11 -3.46 4.63 14.44
C LEU A 11 -2.03 4.15 14.10
N GLN A 12 -1.07 4.30 15.01
CA GLN A 12 0.28 3.77 14.84
C GLN A 12 0.27 2.25 14.59
N VAL A 13 -0.44 1.50 15.43
CA VAL A 13 -0.57 0.04 15.30
C VAL A 13 -1.22 -0.32 13.96
N LEU A 14 -2.30 0.36 13.58
CA LEU A 14 -2.97 0.08 12.30
C LEU A 14 -2.07 0.36 11.10
N VAL A 15 -1.32 1.46 11.11
CA VAL A 15 -0.36 1.77 10.03
C VAL A 15 0.75 0.71 9.97
N VAL A 16 1.22 0.21 11.12
CA VAL A 16 2.18 -0.89 11.15
C VAL A 16 1.58 -2.16 10.56
N VAL A 17 0.41 -2.59 11.07
CA VAL A 17 -0.27 -3.82 10.67
C VAL A 17 -0.62 -3.80 9.19
N PHE A 18 -1.30 -2.75 8.72
CA PHE A 18 -1.69 -2.64 7.31
C PHE A 18 -0.50 -2.38 6.39
N GLY A 19 0.56 -1.75 6.89
CA GLY A 19 1.82 -1.56 6.15
C GLY A 19 2.55 -2.88 5.83
N PHE A 20 2.27 -3.98 6.56
CA PHE A 20 2.79 -5.29 6.17
C PHE A 20 2.27 -5.73 4.79
N VAL A 21 1.06 -5.34 4.39
CA VAL A 21 0.49 -5.75 3.10
C VAL A 21 1.36 -5.29 1.92
N PRO A 22 1.65 -3.99 1.72
CA PRO A 22 2.53 -3.54 0.63
C PRO A 22 3.98 -4.00 0.82
N VAL A 23 4.48 -4.13 2.05
CA VAL A 23 5.85 -4.60 2.29
C VAL A 23 6.03 -6.05 1.87
N LEU A 24 5.16 -6.95 2.34
CA LEU A 24 5.25 -8.37 2.02
C LEU A 24 4.88 -8.64 0.57
N ALA A 25 3.82 -8.01 0.04
CA ALA A 25 3.45 -8.18 -1.37
C ALA A 25 4.51 -7.60 -2.31
N GLY A 26 5.09 -6.44 -1.98
CA GLY A 26 6.19 -5.84 -2.74
C GLY A 26 7.44 -6.71 -2.71
N LEU A 27 7.85 -7.20 -1.53
CA LEU A 27 8.99 -8.12 -1.43
C LEU A 27 8.74 -9.43 -2.19
N ALA A 28 7.57 -10.02 -2.04
CA ALA A 28 7.19 -11.24 -2.77
C ALA A 28 7.21 -11.01 -4.28
N GLY A 29 6.67 -9.89 -4.78
CA GLY A 29 6.69 -9.57 -6.21
C GLY A 29 8.08 -9.26 -6.76
N ILE A 30 9.00 -8.72 -5.96
CA ILE A 30 10.42 -8.57 -6.35
C ILE A 30 11.09 -9.93 -6.49
N VAL A 31 10.83 -10.86 -5.58
CA VAL A 31 11.51 -12.18 -5.56
C VAL A 31 10.89 -13.11 -6.60
N LEU A 32 9.57 -13.27 -6.56
CA LEU A 32 8.80 -14.21 -7.37
C LEU A 32 8.46 -13.66 -8.76
N GLY A 33 8.44 -12.34 -8.95
CA GLY A 33 8.00 -11.74 -10.22
C GLY A 33 6.55 -12.09 -10.55
N PRO A 34 6.20 -12.26 -11.84
CA PRO A 34 4.86 -12.61 -12.29
C PRO A 34 4.32 -13.95 -11.77
N SER A 35 5.19 -14.85 -11.29
CA SER A 35 4.76 -16.12 -10.68
C SER A 35 3.92 -15.95 -9.42
N MET A 36 4.05 -14.81 -8.72
CA MET A 36 3.16 -14.45 -7.61
C MET A 36 1.69 -14.34 -8.04
N ALA A 37 1.44 -14.02 -9.32
CA ALA A 37 0.11 -13.96 -9.92
C ALA A 37 -0.28 -15.25 -10.67
N GLY A 38 0.49 -16.34 -10.51
CA GLY A 38 0.22 -17.64 -11.13
C GLY A 38 0.76 -17.79 -12.56
N LEU A 39 1.58 -16.86 -13.05
CA LEU A 39 2.20 -16.96 -14.37
C LEU A 39 3.46 -17.82 -14.32
N ALA A 40 3.54 -18.83 -15.17
CA ALA A 40 4.72 -19.68 -15.27
C ALA A 40 5.92 -18.88 -15.83
N PRO A 41 7.15 -19.08 -15.31
CA PRO A 41 8.33 -18.36 -15.81
C PRO A 41 8.60 -18.58 -17.31
N SER A 42 8.30 -19.76 -17.83
CA SER A 42 8.47 -20.11 -19.25
C SER A 42 7.60 -19.28 -20.20
N ASP A 43 6.46 -18.81 -19.70
CA ASP A 43 5.41 -18.20 -20.52
C ASP A 43 5.36 -16.68 -20.32
N THR A 44 6.29 -16.14 -19.53
CA THR A 44 6.31 -14.74 -19.13
C THR A 44 7.30 -13.96 -19.99
N PRO A 45 6.84 -12.97 -20.78
CA PRO A 45 7.74 -12.09 -21.52
C PRO A 45 8.70 -11.34 -20.57
N VAL A 46 9.98 -11.22 -20.95
CA VAL A 46 11.01 -10.54 -20.15
C VAL A 46 10.60 -9.11 -19.77
N ALA A 47 9.95 -8.38 -20.68
CA ALA A 47 9.45 -7.04 -20.41
C ALA A 47 8.39 -7.01 -19.30
N LEU A 48 7.52 -8.03 -19.23
CA LEU A 48 6.50 -8.14 -18.21
C LEU A 48 7.11 -8.49 -16.85
N ASP A 49 8.06 -9.43 -16.80
CA ASP A 49 8.77 -9.75 -15.54
C ASP A 49 9.50 -8.54 -14.97
N SER A 50 10.24 -7.82 -15.82
CA SER A 50 10.91 -6.57 -15.44
C SER A 50 9.93 -5.54 -14.88
N HIS A 51 8.79 -5.33 -15.57
CA HIS A 51 7.77 -4.37 -15.14
C HIS A 51 7.12 -4.75 -13.80
N VAL A 52 6.79 -6.03 -13.60
CA VAL A 52 6.21 -6.52 -12.34
C VAL A 52 7.20 -6.34 -11.18
N ARG A 53 8.48 -6.67 -11.36
CA ARG A 53 9.49 -6.48 -10.31
C ARG A 53 9.70 -5.01 -9.97
N TYR A 54 9.70 -4.13 -10.97
CA TYR A 54 9.77 -2.68 -10.76
C TYR A 54 8.59 -2.15 -9.94
N LEU A 55 7.35 -2.48 -10.33
CA LEU A 55 6.16 -2.07 -9.60
C LEU A 55 6.12 -2.65 -8.17
N SER A 56 6.60 -3.87 -7.99
CA SER A 56 6.72 -4.50 -6.67
C SER A 56 7.75 -3.80 -5.77
N GLY A 57 8.86 -3.33 -6.36
CA GLY A 57 9.85 -2.46 -5.71
C GLY A 57 9.25 -1.15 -5.22
N LEU A 58 8.45 -0.49 -6.05
CA LEU A 58 7.72 0.72 -5.67
C LEU A 58 6.73 0.45 -4.54
N LEU A 59 5.97 -0.64 -4.61
CA LEU A 59 5.01 -1.04 -3.57
C LEU A 59 5.70 -1.27 -2.22
N LEU A 60 6.83 -2.00 -2.22
CA LEU A 60 7.66 -2.20 -1.04
C LEU A 60 8.14 -0.86 -0.45
N ALA A 61 8.68 0.01 -1.30
CA ALA A 61 9.18 1.32 -0.88
C ALA A 61 8.07 2.21 -0.30
N ILE A 62 6.86 2.16 -0.85
CA ILE A 62 5.68 2.85 -0.32
C ILE A 62 5.31 2.31 1.07
N GLY A 63 5.30 0.99 1.24
CA GLY A 63 5.04 0.35 2.54
C GLY A 63 6.05 0.77 3.62
N ILE A 64 7.34 0.74 3.30
CA ILE A 64 8.41 1.26 4.17
C ILE A 64 8.22 2.77 4.41
N GLY A 65 7.79 3.51 3.39
CA GLY A 65 7.43 4.92 3.48
C GLY A 65 6.38 5.17 4.55
N PHE A 66 5.31 4.38 4.59
CA PHE A 66 4.28 4.48 5.63
C PHE A 66 4.86 4.17 7.01
N TRP A 67 5.60 3.07 7.16
CA TRP A 67 6.23 2.71 8.43
C TRP A 67 7.17 3.79 8.95
N SER A 68 7.90 4.48 8.08
CA SER A 68 8.79 5.57 8.48
C SER A 68 8.05 6.77 9.11
N THR A 69 6.75 6.92 8.85
CA THR A 69 5.91 7.97 9.47
C THR A 69 5.44 7.62 10.88
N VAL A 70 5.42 6.33 11.25
CA VAL A 70 4.81 5.83 12.49
C VAL A 70 5.33 6.52 13.75
N PRO A 71 6.64 6.77 13.95
CA PRO A 71 7.14 7.38 15.19
C PRO A 71 6.58 8.80 15.46
N ARG A 72 6.28 9.54 14.39
CA ARG A 72 5.89 10.97 14.42
C ARG A 72 4.78 11.24 13.39
N LEU A 73 3.68 10.50 13.49
CA LEU A 73 2.56 10.55 12.52
C LEU A 73 1.95 11.95 12.35
N GLU A 74 1.96 12.77 13.40
CA GLU A 74 1.48 14.16 13.39
C GLU A 74 2.34 15.11 12.52
N TRP A 75 3.66 14.90 12.51
CA TRP A 75 4.61 15.76 11.79
C TRP A 75 4.78 15.40 10.31
N HIS A 76 4.36 14.20 9.92
CA HIS A 76 4.57 13.67 8.57
C HIS A 76 3.29 13.69 7.71
N ALA A 77 2.35 14.60 7.99
CA ALA A 77 1.06 14.66 7.31
C ALA A 77 1.21 14.78 5.78
N VAL A 78 2.13 15.61 5.28
CA VAL A 78 2.38 15.76 3.84
C VAL A 78 2.87 14.44 3.21
N ARG A 79 3.83 13.78 3.85
CA ARG A 79 4.36 12.48 3.36
C ARG A 79 3.30 11.39 3.39
N PHE A 80 2.49 11.32 4.45
CA PHE A 80 1.41 10.35 4.57
C PHE A 80 0.35 10.54 3.48
N ARG A 81 -0.02 11.79 3.18
CA ARG A 81 -0.95 12.12 2.08
C ARG A 81 -0.37 11.79 0.72
N LEU A 82 0.91 12.08 0.49
CA LEU A 82 1.59 11.72 -0.76
C LEU A 82 1.57 10.20 -0.99
N LEU A 83 1.98 9.42 0.01
CA LEU A 83 1.96 7.95 -0.06
C LEU A 83 0.54 7.43 -0.28
N THR A 84 -0.45 8.02 0.38
CA THR A 84 -1.87 7.68 0.17
C THR A 84 -2.29 7.97 -1.27
N ALA A 85 -1.93 9.12 -1.83
CA ALA A 85 -2.25 9.47 -3.21
C ALA A 85 -1.62 8.49 -4.21
N LEU A 86 -0.36 8.10 -4.01
CA LEU A 86 0.30 7.09 -4.85
C LEU A 86 -0.47 5.76 -4.85
N VAL A 87 -0.89 5.29 -3.67
CA VAL A 87 -1.66 4.05 -3.51
C VAL A 87 -3.03 4.17 -4.18
N VAL A 88 -3.74 5.28 -4.00
CA VAL A 88 -5.05 5.51 -4.64
C VAL A 88 -4.93 5.53 -6.16
N VAL A 89 -3.94 6.24 -6.71
CA VAL A 89 -3.70 6.27 -8.16
C VAL A 89 -3.42 4.87 -8.69
N GLY A 90 -2.61 4.07 -7.99
CA GLY A 90 -2.39 2.66 -8.32
C GLY A 90 -3.67 1.83 -8.27
N GLY A 91 -4.49 2.00 -7.23
CA GLY A 91 -5.78 1.32 -7.09
C GLY A 91 -6.80 1.71 -8.16
N LEU A 92 -6.82 2.97 -8.59
CA LEU A 92 -7.63 3.40 -9.73
C LEU A 92 -7.18 2.72 -11.02
N GLY A 93 -5.88 2.58 -11.25
CA GLY A 93 -5.34 1.80 -12.36
C GLY A 93 -5.81 0.34 -12.32
N ARG A 94 -5.78 -0.28 -11.14
CA ARG A 94 -6.29 -1.65 -10.96
C ARG A 94 -7.82 -1.75 -11.16
N LEU A 95 -8.58 -0.76 -10.70
CA LEU A 95 -10.04 -0.70 -10.91
C LEU A 95 -10.37 -0.59 -12.40
N ILE A 96 -9.66 0.23 -13.15
CA ILE A 96 -9.80 0.32 -14.61
C ILE A 96 -9.52 -1.06 -15.24
N GLY A 97 -8.45 -1.74 -14.83
CA GLY A 97 -8.14 -3.09 -15.29
C GLY A 97 -9.27 -4.09 -15.00
N LEU A 98 -9.86 -4.04 -13.81
CA LEU A 98 -11.00 -4.87 -13.43
C LEU A 98 -12.19 -4.66 -14.37
N LEU A 99 -12.52 -3.39 -14.65
CA LEU A 99 -13.66 -3.02 -15.49
C LEU A 99 -13.42 -3.31 -16.98
N ALA A 100 -12.18 -3.19 -17.44
CA ALA A 100 -11.84 -3.32 -18.86
C ALA A 100 -11.52 -4.75 -19.29
N ILE A 101 -10.85 -5.54 -18.44
CA ILE A 101 -10.32 -6.87 -18.78
C ILE A 101 -11.07 -7.97 -18.02
N GLY A 102 -11.51 -7.70 -16.80
CA GLY A 102 -12.28 -8.65 -15.98
C GLY A 102 -11.76 -8.80 -14.56
N VAL A 103 -12.41 -9.68 -13.81
CA VAL A 103 -12.18 -9.82 -12.36
C VAL A 103 -10.83 -10.50 -12.08
N PRO A 104 -9.90 -9.83 -11.37
CA PRO A 104 -8.61 -10.44 -11.01
C PRO A 104 -8.77 -11.43 -9.84
N PRO A 105 -7.71 -12.20 -9.51
CA PRO A 105 -7.73 -13.12 -8.38
C PRO A 105 -8.09 -12.44 -7.05
N PRO A 106 -8.64 -13.18 -6.07
CA PRO A 106 -9.07 -12.61 -4.78
C PRO A 106 -7.99 -11.81 -4.03
N SER A 107 -6.72 -12.19 -4.15
CA SER A 107 -5.59 -11.46 -3.55
C SER A 107 -5.47 -10.03 -4.09
N MET A 108 -5.72 -9.83 -5.38
CA MET A 108 -5.69 -8.50 -6.01
C MET A 108 -6.95 -7.68 -5.70
N LEU A 109 -8.10 -8.32 -5.54
CA LEU A 109 -9.32 -7.66 -5.04
C LEU A 109 -9.16 -7.19 -3.60
N PHE A 110 -8.52 -8.00 -2.75
CA PHE A 110 -8.13 -7.57 -1.41
C PHE A 110 -7.17 -6.36 -1.47
N GLY A 111 -6.16 -6.41 -2.34
CA GLY A 111 -5.28 -5.27 -2.59
C GLY A 111 -6.04 -4.01 -3.04
N LEU A 112 -7.05 -4.17 -3.91
CA LEU A 112 -7.89 -3.06 -4.37
C LEU A 112 -8.69 -2.43 -3.22
N ALA A 113 -9.25 -3.24 -2.32
CA ALA A 113 -9.92 -2.75 -1.12
C ALA A 113 -8.95 -2.02 -0.18
N MET A 114 -7.73 -2.53 -0.02
CA MET A 114 -6.67 -1.85 0.73
C MET A 114 -6.30 -0.49 0.11
N GLU A 115 -6.23 -0.43 -1.21
CA GLU A 115 -5.85 0.77 -1.97
C GLU A 115 -6.91 1.86 -1.92
N LEU A 116 -8.19 1.52 -2.10
CA LEU A 116 -9.28 2.49 -2.28
C LEU A 116 -10.12 2.74 -1.03
N VAL A 117 -10.03 1.89 0.00
CA VAL A 117 -10.82 2.02 1.23
C VAL A 117 -9.92 2.21 2.45
N VAL A 118 -9.03 1.25 2.71
CA VAL A 118 -8.26 1.24 3.96
C VAL A 118 -7.24 2.38 4.00
N THR A 119 -6.42 2.53 2.96
CA THR A 119 -5.38 3.57 2.92
C THR A 119 -5.96 4.99 3.01
N PRO A 120 -7.00 5.36 2.23
CA PRO A 120 -7.67 6.66 2.38
C PRO A 120 -8.31 6.86 3.75
N GLY A 121 -8.91 5.81 4.32
CA GLY A 121 -9.49 5.85 5.67
C GLY A 121 -8.46 6.14 6.76
N LEU A 122 -7.28 5.50 6.68
CA LEU A 122 -6.16 5.78 7.59
C LEU A 122 -5.65 7.21 7.42
N CYS A 123 -5.54 7.70 6.19
CA CYS A 123 -5.13 9.07 5.90
C CYS A 123 -6.11 10.11 6.46
N TRP A 124 -7.42 9.86 6.30
CA TRP A 124 -8.45 10.72 6.87
C TRP A 124 -8.42 10.72 8.40
N TRP A 125 -8.17 9.57 9.02
CA TRP A 125 -8.02 9.50 10.48
C TRP A 125 -6.75 10.24 10.95
N GLN A 126 -5.63 10.09 10.25
CA GLN A 126 -4.41 10.86 10.50
C GLN A 126 -4.68 12.37 10.47
N TYR A 127 -5.41 12.84 9.47
CA TYR A 127 -5.82 14.24 9.34
C TYR A 127 -6.61 14.73 10.57
N ARG A 128 -7.61 13.95 11.00
CA ARG A 128 -8.44 14.27 12.18
C ARG A 128 -7.66 14.34 13.48
N ILE A 129 -6.58 13.55 13.62
CA ILE A 129 -5.72 13.59 14.80
C ILE A 129 -4.79 14.81 14.74
N ALA A 130 -4.25 15.12 13.56
CA ALA A 130 -3.35 16.26 13.37
C ALA A 130 -4.06 17.61 13.57
N GLU A 131 -5.33 17.75 13.21
CA GLU A 131 -6.14 18.96 13.50
C GLU A 131 -6.44 19.17 14.99
N ARG A 132 -6.30 18.13 15.82
CA ARG A 132 -6.67 18.15 17.24
C ARG A 132 -5.46 18.18 18.19
N ALA A 133 -4.25 18.14 17.65
CA ALA A 133 -2.98 18.20 18.38
C ALA A 133 -2.49 19.65 18.45
#